data_AF-A0A7V1YJH5-F1
#
_entry.id   AF-A0A7V1YJH5-F1
#
_cell.length_a   1.000
_cell.length_b   1.000
_cell.length_c   1.000
_cell.angle_alpha   90.00
_cell.angle_beta   90.00
_cell.angle_gamma   90.00
#
_symmetry.space_group_name_H-M   'P 1'
#
loop_
_entity.id
_entity.type
_entity.pdbx_description
1 polymer ?
#
loop_
_entity_poly.entity_id
_entity_poly.type
_entity_poly.pdbx_seq_one_letter_code
_entity_poly.pdbx_strand_id
1 'polypeptide(L)'
;MLAFTDRAREILRRSHEAARRFNPDAAVRVSPGPDGEARFDLVDRPAEGDAVLEEEGFVLYVAPGVRGTVDVALPHDRLVLRPGP
;
A
#
# COMPACT_ATOMS: atom_id res chain seq x y z
N MET A 1 1.90 -8.37 10.47
CA MET A 1 0.53 -8.02 10.06
C MET A 1 0.54 -6.56 9.66
N LEU A 2 -0.11 -6.21 8.54
CA LEU A 2 -0.24 -4.85 8.07
C LEU A 2 -1.67 -4.40 8.36
N ALA A 3 -1.84 -3.26 9.03
CA ALA A 3 -3.13 -2.64 9.30
C ALA A 3 -3.25 -1.32 8.52
N PHE A 4 -4.47 -0.82 8.35
CA PHE A 4 -4.76 0.42 7.62
C PHE A 4 -5.67 1.31 8.45
N THR A 5 -5.37 2.60 8.48
CA THR A 5 -6.35 3.59 8.93
C THR A 5 -7.42 3.80 7.85
N ASP A 6 -8.59 4.30 8.24
CA ASP A 6 -9.69 4.53 7.29
C ASP A 6 -9.29 5.54 6.19
N ARG A 7 -8.50 6.54 6.57
CA ARG A 7 -7.95 7.51 5.62
C ARG A 7 -6.98 6.86 4.63
N ALA A 8 -6.11 5.96 5.09
CA ALA A 8 -5.22 5.21 4.20
C ALA A 8 -6.00 4.32 3.22
N ARG A 9 -7.04 3.62 3.69
CA ARG A 9 -7.93 2.82 2.83
C ARG A 9 -8.58 3.68 1.74
N GLU A 10 -9.08 4.86 2.11
CA GLU A 10 -9.71 5.77 1.16
C GLU A 10 -8.74 6.20 0.03
N ILE A 11 -7.52 6.60 0.39
CA ILE A 11 -6.51 7.04 -0.58
C ILE A 11 -6.04 5.88 -1.46
N LEU A 12 -5.82 4.70 -0.87
CA LEU A 12 -5.43 3.50 -1.60
C LEU A 12 -6.51 3.08 -2.59
N ARG A 13 -7.78 3.09 -2.18
CA ARG A 13 -8.92 2.80 -3.06
C ARG A 13 -8.99 3.77 -4.25
N ARG A 14 -8.91 5.09 -4.00
CA ARG A 14 -8.94 6.11 -5.06
C ARG A 14 -7.75 5.97 -6.02
N SER A 15 -6.55 5.72 -5.47
CA SER A 15 -5.33 5.52 -6.25
C SER A 15 -5.42 4.26 -7.11
N HIS A 16 -5.92 3.16 -6.55
CA HIS A 16 -6.13 1.90 -7.28
C HIS A 16 -7.16 2.05 -8.40
N GLU A 17 -8.31 2.68 -8.11
CA GLU A 17 -9.34 2.97 -9.12
C GLU A 17 -8.78 3.84 -10.25
N ALA A 18 -8.03 4.89 -9.93
CA ALA A 18 -7.41 5.76 -10.93
C ALA A 18 -6.36 5.02 -11.76
N ALA A 19 -5.48 4.22 -11.13
CA ALA A 19 -4.46 3.45 -11.83
C ALA A 19 -5.09 2.43 -12.80
N ARG A 20 -6.15 1.75 -12.37
CA ARG A 20 -6.85 0.74 -13.19
C ARG A 20 -7.54 1.30 -14.43
N ARG A 21 -7.86 2.60 -14.45
CA ARG A 21 -8.37 3.26 -15.66
C ARG A 21 -7.33 3.30 -16.79
N PHE A 22 -6.04 3.29 -16.44
CA PHE A 22 -4.93 3.31 -17.41
C PHE A 22 -4.34 1.91 -17.63
N ASN A 23 -4.23 1.11 -16.57
CA ASN A 23 -3.75 -0.27 -16.63
C ASN A 23 -4.63 -1.18 -15.75
N PRO A 24 -5.48 -2.04 -16.33
CA PRO A 24 -6.38 -2.92 -15.57
C PRO A 24 -5.69 -3.83 -14.55
N ASP A 25 -4.41 -4.12 -14.73
CA ASP A 25 -3.60 -5.00 -13.87
C ASP A 25 -2.86 -4.23 -12.76
N ALA A 26 -2.96 -2.89 -12.73
CA ALA A 26 -2.24 -2.07 -11.76
C ALA A 26 -2.73 -2.31 -10.31
N ALA A 27 -1.80 -2.64 -9.43
CA ALA A 27 -1.97 -2.76 -7.99
C ALA A 27 -0.87 -1.98 -7.26
N VAL A 28 -1.12 -1.65 -5.99
CA VAL A 28 -0.11 -0.97 -5.16
C VAL A 28 0.73 -2.03 -4.44
N ARG A 29 2.05 -1.90 -4.53
CA ARG A 29 3.01 -2.72 -3.79
C ARG A 29 3.65 -1.92 -2.66
N VAL A 30 3.67 -2.49 -1.47
CA VAL A 30 4.34 -1.96 -0.28
C VAL A 30 5.66 -2.71 -0.07
N SER A 31 6.76 -1.97 0.01
CA SER A 31 8.09 -2.53 0.25
C SER A 31 8.85 -1.72 1.31
N PRO A 32 9.84 -2.31 2.00
CA PRO A 32 10.67 -1.55 2.91
C PRO A 32 11.47 -0.49 2.14
N GLY A 33 11.40 0.75 2.62
CA GLY A 33 12.21 1.87 2.18
C GLY A 33 13.39 2.13 3.14
N PRO A 34 14.23 3.12 2.84
CA PRO A 34 15.28 3.57 3.75
C PRO A 34 14.68 4.10 5.06
N ASP A 35 15.47 4.02 6.14
CA ASP A 35 15.15 4.59 7.46
C ASP A 35 13.86 4.07 8.11
N GLY A 36 13.40 2.87 7.73
CA GLY A 36 12.20 2.23 8.29
C GLY A 36 10.89 2.76 7.72
N GLU A 37 10.93 3.62 6.71
CA GLU A 37 9.75 4.04 5.97
C GLU A 37 9.29 2.92 5.02
N ALA A 38 8.00 2.90 4.67
CA ALA A 38 7.52 2.06 3.57
C ALA A 38 7.50 2.83 2.27
N ARG A 39 7.82 2.12 1.19
CA ARG A 39 7.69 2.58 -0.19
C ARG A 39 6.43 1.98 -0.80
N PHE A 40 5.67 2.82 -1.49
CA PHE A 40 4.45 2.45 -2.20
C PHE A 40 4.65 2.69 -3.69
N ASP A 41 4.64 1.63 -4.49
CA ASP A 41 4.80 1.70 -5.94
C ASP A 41 3.58 1.08 -6.64
N LEU A 42 3.22 1.59 -7.83
CA LEU A 42 2.26 0.91 -8.70
C LEU A 42 3.00 -0.16 -9.50
N VAL A 43 2.50 -1.38 -9.48
CA VAL A 43 3.04 -2.53 -10.20
C VAL A 43 1.93 -3.37 -10.81
N ASP A 44 2.25 -4.09 -11.86
CA ASP A 44 1.26 -4.90 -12.58
C ASP A 44 1.14 -6.32 -11.98
N ARG A 45 2.17 -6.77 -11.25
CA ARG A 45 2.26 -8.12 -10.69
C ARG A 45 3.01 -8.12 -9.36
N PRO A 46 2.70 -9.06 -8.44
CA PRO A 46 3.47 -9.24 -7.21
C PRO A 46 4.89 -9.72 -7.52
N ALA A 47 5.84 -9.35 -6.68
CA ALA A 47 7.17 -9.93 -6.68
C ALA A 47 7.18 -11.29 -5.96
N GLU A 48 8.25 -12.06 -6.15
CA GLU A 48 8.42 -13.34 -5.45
C GLU A 48 8.44 -13.14 -3.93
N GLY A 49 7.61 -13.89 -3.21
CA GLY A 49 7.47 -13.81 -1.76
C GLY A 49 6.57 -12.68 -1.26
N ASP A 50 6.04 -11.83 -2.14
CA ASP A 50 5.03 -10.86 -1.73
C ASP A 50 3.74 -11.57 -1.28
N ALA A 51 3.16 -11.10 -0.17
CA ALA A 51 1.82 -11.49 0.23
C ALA A 51 0.79 -10.66 -0.53
N VAL A 52 -0.28 -11.30 -1.02
CA VAL A 52 -1.42 -10.60 -1.62
C VAL A 52 -2.42 -10.29 -0.52
N LEU A 53 -2.79 -9.01 -0.40
CA LEU A 53 -3.80 -8.54 0.52
C LEU A 53 -4.96 -7.93 -0.28
N GLU A 54 -6.14 -8.53 -0.12
CA GLU A 54 -7.39 -8.03 -0.71
C GLU A 54 -8.17 -7.28 0.36
N GLU A 55 -8.41 -5.99 0.13
CA GLU A 55 -9.23 -5.14 0.98
C GLU A 55 -10.45 -4.67 0.19
N GLU A 56 -11.41 -4.03 0.87
CA GLU A 56 -12.62 -3.53 0.22
C GLU A 56 -12.30 -2.44 -0.83
N GLY A 57 -12.25 -2.85 -2.10
CA GLY A 57 -12.07 -1.97 -3.25
C GLY A 57 -10.63 -1.75 -3.71
N PHE A 58 -9.64 -2.48 -3.19
CA PHE A 58 -8.28 -2.47 -3.74
C PHE A 58 -7.49 -3.74 -3.41
N VAL A 59 -6.46 -4.00 -4.22
CA VAL A 59 -5.49 -5.08 -4.01
C VAL A 59 -4.12 -4.49 -3.70
N LEU A 60 -3.44 -5.09 -2.72
CA LEU A 60 -2.11 -4.71 -2.28
C LEU A 60 -1.14 -5.89 -2.34
N TYR A 61 0.09 -5.65 -2.80
CA TYR A 61 1.19 -6.62 -2.68
C TYR A 61 2.13 -6.18 -1.57
N VAL A 62 2.42 -7.05 -0.61
CA VAL A 62 3.18 -6.70 0.59
C VAL A 62 4.48 -7.49 0.62
N ALA A 63 5.60 -6.79 0.52
CA ALA A 63 6.91 -7.40 0.58
C ALA A 63 7.14 -8.13 1.92
N PRO A 64 7.96 -9.20 1.93
CA PRO A 64 8.33 -9.89 3.16
C PRO A 64 8.88 -8.93 4.21
N GLY A 65 8.47 -9.12 5.47
CA GLY A 65 8.99 -8.36 6.60
C GLY A 65 8.30 -7.01 6.85
N VAL A 66 7.44 -6.53 5.95
CA VAL A 66 6.65 -5.31 6.18
C VAL A 66 5.57 -5.56 7.24
N ARG A 67 5.61 -4.77 8.32
CA ARG A 67 4.67 -4.86 9.46
C ARG A 67 4.41 -3.47 10.02
N GLY A 68 3.17 -3.21 10.44
CA GLY A 68 2.79 -1.94 11.05
C GLY A 68 1.41 -1.46 10.61
N THR A 69 1.15 -0.17 10.77
CA THR A 69 -0.08 0.49 10.35
C THR A 69 0.21 1.48 9.24
N VAL A 70 -0.36 1.25 8.06
CA VAL A 70 -0.36 2.24 6.98
C VAL A 70 -1.32 3.37 7.37
N ASP A 71 -0.78 4.56 7.43
CA ASP A 71 -1.53 5.78 7.68
C ASP A 71 -1.14 6.87 6.66
N VAL A 72 -1.80 8.01 6.74
CA VAL A 72 -1.60 9.16 5.87
C VAL A 72 -1.02 10.31 6.70
N ALA A 73 0.15 10.79 6.30
CA ALA A 73 0.76 11.97 6.88
C ALA A 73 0.23 13.25 6.23
N LEU A 74 -0.24 14.17 7.06
CA LEU A 74 -0.60 15.54 6.65
C LEU A 74 0.68 16.40 6.49
N PRO A 75 0.65 17.41 5.60
CA PRO A 75 -0.48 17.88 4.79
C PRO A 75 -0.56 17.28 3.38
N HIS A 76 0.39 16.45 2.95
CA HIS A 76 0.54 16.05 1.54
C HIS A 76 -0.11 14.72 1.17
N ASP A 77 -1.03 14.20 2.01
CA ASP A 77 -1.68 12.90 1.80
C ASP A 77 -0.67 11.77 1.51
N ARG A 78 0.52 11.86 2.13
CA ARG A 78 1.62 10.90 1.91
C ARG A 78 1.34 9.64 2.72
N LEU A 79 1.32 8.48 2.05
CA LEU A 79 1.27 7.19 2.73
C LEU A 79 2.55 6.96 3.54
N VAL A 80 2.38 6.57 4.80
CA VAL A 80 3.46 6.27 5.73
C VAL A 80 3.17 4.97 6.45
N LEU A 81 4.22 4.22 6.80
CA LEU A 81 4.11 3.06 7.67
C LEU A 81 4.50 3.47 9.08
N ARG A 82 3.55 3.36 10.01
CA ARG A 82 3.82 3.56 11.43
C ARG A 82 4.09 2.22 12.11
N PRO A 83 4.91 2.20 13.18
CA PRO A 83 5.02 1.03 14.04
C PRO A 83 3.62 0.59 14.48
N GLY A 84 3.32 -0.70 14.35
CA GLY A 84 2.11 -1.26 14.94
C GLY A 84 2.19 -1.19 16.47
N PRO A 85 1.04 -1.21 17.18
CA PRO A 85 1.02 -1.36 18.63
C PRO A 85 1.69 -2.66 19.09
#